data_AF-A0A9X3Z2K4-F1
#
_entry.id   AF-A0A9X3Z2K4-F1
#
_cell.length_a   1.000
_cell.length_b   1.000
_cell.length_c   1.000
_cell.angle_alpha   90.00
_cell.angle_beta   90.00
_cell.angle_gamma   90.00
#
_symmetry.space_group_name_H-M   'P 1'
#
loop_
_entity.id
_entity.type
_entity.pdbx_description
1 polymer ?
#
loop_
_entity_poly.entity_id
_entity_poly.type
_entity_poly.pdbx_seq_one_letter_code
_entity_poly.pdbx_strand_id
1 'polypeptide(L)'
;MSDSIITEVQIENALNYMDRYIQKKHLLKIINKWKIKNRTRNRDMFDDIIRAVQFNLIPLDEFRSWLSQNQIDGNNYHFIYDVDFLGLKETDLEKLTENQNIYTINILDINKDNLEGIALVHVFKLENRYVLSFLAKGQISKKKLVGDGTIKVETENIVYPAFVEFDFNNNNVIVVLNPTANLVHVNGIQLGKYNDFSPIADEFLKETRKRIGTFYVKKPRWITYALHSLAEEATYHNNPEVESRSIQAQEIIEDFARQLLEQNDITDVALIDSFAAEIQSAFVMILQEQFQVITSDSSIGVFLQKTDQARTTIELEGKGQNLNIGTPGRIARQCRQDSDLKILGIDIKMPDENRYRFKIEDGKDHILIRPNNNFTEEEVVQYVLSKLHKHKATALLK
;
A
#
# COMPACT_ATOMS: atom_id res chain seq x y z
N MET A 1 0.40 -22.42 37.64
CA MET A 1 -0.59 -22.88 36.64
C MET A 1 -1.94 -22.35 37.10
N SER A 2 -2.29 -21.13 36.69
CA SER A 2 -3.64 -20.58 36.91
C SER A 2 -4.35 -20.65 35.57
N ASP A 3 -5.46 -21.36 35.53
CA ASP A 3 -6.29 -21.52 34.33
C ASP A 3 -6.68 -20.15 33.77
N SER A 4 -6.15 -19.82 32.59
CA SER A 4 -6.38 -18.57 31.88
C SER A 4 -7.74 -18.58 31.20
N ILE A 5 -8.80 -18.56 32.00
CA ILE A 5 -10.18 -18.49 31.48
C ILE A 5 -10.44 -17.05 31.02
N ILE A 6 -10.81 -16.89 29.75
CA ILE A 6 -11.26 -15.62 29.19
C ILE A 6 -12.58 -15.20 29.85
N THR A 7 -12.69 -13.94 30.31
CA THR A 7 -13.89 -13.45 31.01
C THR A 7 -15.00 -13.06 30.04
N GLU A 8 -16.24 -12.92 30.53
CA GLU A 8 -17.38 -12.48 29.70
C GLU A 8 -17.16 -11.10 29.07
N VAL A 9 -16.60 -10.15 29.83
CA VAL A 9 -16.25 -8.82 29.33
C VAL A 9 -15.19 -8.90 28.22
N GLN A 10 -14.17 -9.76 28.39
CA GLN A 10 -13.14 -9.97 27.38
C GLN A 10 -13.70 -10.63 26.11
N ILE A 11 -14.66 -11.53 26.25
CA ILE A 11 -15.39 -12.13 25.11
C ILE A 11 -16.19 -11.05 24.36
N GLU A 12 -16.92 -10.21 25.08
CA GLU A 12 -17.69 -9.12 24.46
C GLU A 12 -16.77 -8.14 23.70
N ASN A 13 -15.66 -7.73 24.32
CA ASN A 13 -14.67 -6.88 23.67
C ASN A 13 -14.09 -7.53 22.41
N ALA A 14 -13.72 -8.82 22.48
CA ALA A 14 -13.23 -9.56 21.33
C ALA A 14 -14.27 -9.65 20.21
N LEU A 15 -15.53 -9.96 20.53
CA LEU A 15 -16.62 -10.04 19.55
C LEU A 15 -16.88 -8.69 18.89
N ASN A 16 -16.89 -7.60 19.66
CA ASN A 16 -17.07 -6.25 19.14
C ASN A 16 -15.93 -5.85 18.19
N TYR A 17 -14.68 -6.19 18.54
CA TYR A 17 -13.53 -5.96 17.67
C TYR A 17 -13.60 -6.81 16.40
N MET A 18 -13.90 -8.11 16.54
CA MET A 18 -14.02 -9.04 15.42
C MET A 18 -15.11 -8.63 14.43
N ASP A 19 -16.29 -8.26 14.93
CA ASP A 19 -17.42 -7.86 14.09
C ASP A 19 -17.11 -6.62 13.23
N ARG A 20 -16.35 -5.68 13.79
CA ARG A 20 -15.95 -4.44 13.11
C ARG A 20 -14.90 -4.66 12.03
N TYR A 21 -13.88 -5.47 12.32
CA TYR A 21 -12.61 -5.46 11.58
C TYR A 21 -12.30 -6.77 10.87
N ILE A 22 -12.77 -7.89 11.41
CA ILE A 22 -12.33 -9.21 10.96
C ILE A 22 -13.18 -9.68 9.79
N GLN A 23 -12.56 -9.70 8.62
CA GLN A 23 -13.14 -10.22 7.38
C GLN A 23 -13.04 -11.75 7.31
N LYS A 24 -13.85 -12.35 6.43
CA LYS A 24 -13.90 -13.81 6.26
C LYS A 24 -12.54 -14.43 5.94
N LYS A 25 -11.71 -13.77 5.13
CA LYS A 25 -10.34 -14.22 4.83
C LYS A 25 -9.48 -14.38 6.09
N HIS A 26 -9.55 -13.43 7.04
CA HIS A 26 -8.85 -13.55 8.33
C HIS A 26 -9.33 -14.75 9.14
N LEU A 27 -10.66 -14.98 9.17
CA LEU A 27 -11.25 -16.11 9.89
C LEU A 27 -10.83 -17.46 9.31
N LEU A 28 -10.72 -17.56 7.98
CA LEU A 28 -10.27 -18.79 7.34
C LEU A 28 -8.83 -19.15 7.75
N LYS A 29 -7.94 -18.16 7.97
CA LYS A 29 -6.57 -18.42 8.45
C LYS A 29 -6.57 -19.13 9.80
N ILE A 30 -7.30 -18.61 10.79
CA ILE A 30 -7.34 -19.19 12.15
C ILE A 30 -8.12 -20.52 12.19
N ILE A 31 -9.24 -20.61 11.48
CA ILE A 31 -10.05 -21.83 11.44
C ILE A 31 -9.27 -22.98 10.80
N ASN A 32 -8.54 -22.71 9.71
CA ASN A 32 -7.71 -23.74 9.07
C ASN A 32 -6.54 -24.17 9.97
N LYS A 33 -5.87 -23.21 10.64
CA LYS A 33 -4.77 -23.49 11.58
C LYS A 33 -5.20 -24.46 12.68
N TRP A 34 -6.39 -24.23 13.25
CA TRP A 34 -6.92 -25.01 14.38
C TRP A 34 -7.94 -26.08 13.99
N LYS A 35 -8.11 -26.34 12.69
CA LYS A 35 -9.05 -27.35 12.15
C LYS A 35 -10.48 -27.19 12.68
N ILE A 36 -10.91 -25.95 12.90
CA ILE A 36 -12.29 -25.63 13.27
C ILE A 36 -13.19 -25.81 12.04
N LYS A 37 -14.47 -26.13 12.25
CA LYS A 37 -15.41 -26.28 11.13
C LYS A 37 -15.68 -24.93 10.47
N ASN A 38 -15.44 -24.84 9.16
CA ASN A 38 -15.79 -23.66 8.39
C ASN A 38 -17.32 -23.46 8.34
N ARG A 39 -17.78 -22.22 8.54
CA ARG A 39 -19.20 -21.83 8.51
C ARG A 39 -19.46 -20.79 7.44
N THR A 40 -20.72 -20.68 7.04
CA THR A 40 -21.13 -19.71 6.02
C THR A 40 -21.15 -18.28 6.59
N ARG A 41 -21.69 -18.11 7.79
CA ARG A 41 -21.86 -16.80 8.46
C ARG A 41 -20.66 -16.48 9.34
N ASN A 42 -20.16 -15.24 9.25
CA ASN A 42 -19.04 -14.79 10.08
C ASN A 42 -19.36 -14.86 11.58
N ARG A 43 -20.60 -14.55 11.98
CA ARG A 43 -20.99 -14.60 13.39
C ARG A 43 -20.84 -16.00 14.00
N ASP A 44 -21.28 -17.03 13.27
CA ASP A 44 -21.13 -18.42 13.69
C ASP A 44 -19.63 -18.80 13.81
N MET A 45 -18.78 -18.27 12.92
CA MET A 45 -17.33 -18.46 12.98
C MET A 45 -16.71 -17.77 14.19
N PHE A 46 -17.16 -16.56 14.54
CA PHE A 46 -16.71 -15.86 15.74
C PHE A 46 -17.06 -16.68 16.99
N ASP A 47 -18.29 -17.16 17.10
CA ASP A 47 -18.75 -17.97 18.24
C ASP A 47 -17.98 -19.29 18.34
N ASP A 48 -17.72 -19.97 17.22
CA ASP A 48 -16.92 -21.21 17.19
C ASP A 48 -15.44 -20.94 17.60
N ILE A 49 -14.85 -19.80 17.23
CA ILE A 49 -13.51 -19.39 17.68
C ILE A 49 -13.49 -19.09 19.17
N ILE A 50 -14.46 -18.31 19.69
CA ILE A 50 -14.56 -18.01 21.13
C ILE A 50 -14.70 -19.31 21.93
N ARG A 51 -15.55 -20.24 21.50
CA ARG A 51 -15.68 -21.55 22.14
C ARG A 51 -14.37 -22.32 22.12
N ALA A 52 -13.65 -22.32 21.01
CA ALA A 52 -12.35 -22.97 20.92
C ALA A 52 -11.33 -22.38 21.91
N VAL A 53 -11.37 -21.06 22.16
CA VAL A 53 -10.54 -20.41 23.20
C VAL A 53 -10.99 -20.83 24.60
N GLN A 54 -12.31 -20.82 24.88
CA GLN A 54 -12.86 -21.22 26.19
C GLN A 54 -12.54 -22.67 26.55
N PHE A 55 -12.56 -23.58 25.57
CA PHE A 55 -12.18 -24.99 25.73
C PHE A 55 -10.67 -25.23 25.58
N ASN A 56 -9.85 -24.17 25.52
CA ASN A 56 -8.40 -24.22 25.40
C ASN A 56 -7.90 -25.03 24.18
N LEU A 57 -8.71 -25.13 23.13
CA LEU A 57 -8.30 -25.64 21.81
C LEU A 57 -7.40 -24.61 21.12
N ILE A 58 -7.72 -23.33 21.27
CA ILE A 58 -6.84 -22.21 20.89
C ILE A 58 -6.28 -21.62 22.19
N PRO A 59 -4.95 -21.66 22.42
CA PRO A 59 -4.34 -21.01 23.58
C PRO A 59 -4.68 -19.52 23.61
N LEU A 60 -4.98 -18.99 24.80
CA LEU A 60 -5.43 -17.60 24.96
C LEU A 60 -4.41 -16.59 24.40
N ASP A 61 -3.12 -16.83 24.60
CA ASP A 61 -2.07 -15.93 24.09
C ASP A 61 -1.96 -15.96 22.57
N GLU A 62 -2.20 -17.13 21.94
CA GLU A 62 -2.29 -17.21 20.48
C GLU A 62 -3.52 -16.47 19.94
N PHE A 63 -4.65 -16.54 20.65
CA PHE A 63 -5.85 -15.79 20.28
C PHE A 63 -5.65 -14.27 20.40
N ARG A 64 -5.03 -13.80 21.49
CA ARG A 64 -4.65 -12.39 21.69
C ARG A 64 -3.70 -11.90 20.61
N SER A 65 -2.67 -12.69 20.31
CA SER A 65 -1.70 -12.40 19.27
C SER A 65 -2.39 -12.29 17.90
N TRP A 66 -3.23 -13.28 17.55
CA TRP A 66 -4.04 -13.25 16.34
C TRP A 66 -4.89 -11.97 16.24
N LEU A 67 -5.73 -11.68 17.24
CA LEU A 67 -6.57 -10.47 17.28
C LEU A 67 -5.77 -9.18 17.02
N SER A 68 -4.55 -9.12 17.58
CA SER A 68 -3.69 -7.95 17.49
C SER A 68 -2.97 -7.81 16.14
N GLN A 69 -2.87 -8.87 15.34
CA GLN A 69 -2.14 -8.88 14.06
C GLN A 69 -3.05 -8.77 12.84
N ASN A 70 -4.30 -9.23 12.96
CA ASN A 70 -5.18 -9.47 11.79
C ASN A 70 -5.45 -8.28 10.87
N GLN A 71 -5.31 -7.05 11.35
CA GLN A 71 -5.63 -5.87 10.54
C GLN A 71 -4.45 -5.34 9.74
N ILE A 72 -3.29 -6.00 9.79
CA ILE A 72 -2.18 -5.68 8.90
C ILE A 72 -2.52 -6.06 7.45
N ASP A 73 -3.28 -7.16 7.28
CA ASP A 73 -3.91 -7.54 6.02
C ASP A 73 -5.22 -6.78 5.82
N GLY A 74 -5.59 -6.56 4.56
CA GLY A 74 -6.86 -5.95 4.18
C GLY A 74 -6.70 -4.87 3.12
N ASN A 75 -7.61 -3.89 3.13
CA ASN A 75 -7.54 -2.75 2.22
C ASN A 75 -6.90 -1.57 2.95
N ASN A 76 -5.65 -1.71 3.38
CA ASN A 76 -4.97 -0.69 4.19
C ASN A 76 -4.20 0.32 3.34
N TYR A 77 -4.01 1.52 3.86
CA TYR A 77 -3.11 2.54 3.32
C TYR A 77 -1.75 2.40 3.98
N HIS A 78 -0.70 2.32 3.16
CA HIS A 78 0.69 2.15 3.62
C HIS A 78 1.45 3.45 3.38
N PHE A 79 1.82 4.12 4.47
CA PHE A 79 2.61 5.34 4.48
C PHE A 79 4.07 4.97 4.73
N ILE A 80 4.90 5.00 3.69
CA ILE A 80 6.30 4.62 3.74
C ILE A 80 7.16 5.86 3.94
N TYR A 81 7.84 5.93 5.06
CA TYR A 81 8.77 6.98 5.41
C TYR A 81 10.20 6.45 5.21
N ASP A 82 10.98 7.11 4.36
CA ASP A 82 12.42 6.92 4.32
C ASP A 82 13.02 7.48 5.62
N VAL A 83 13.85 6.71 6.31
CA VAL A 83 14.40 7.13 7.60
C VAL A 83 15.91 6.98 7.69
N ASP A 84 16.46 7.68 8.67
CA ASP A 84 17.77 7.42 9.22
C ASP A 84 17.61 6.96 10.66
N PHE A 85 17.99 5.71 10.93
CA PHE A 85 17.88 5.08 12.25
C PHE A 85 18.95 5.56 13.24
N LEU A 86 19.40 6.82 13.13
CA LEU A 86 20.37 7.44 14.03
C LEU A 86 19.89 7.35 15.48
N GLY A 87 20.44 6.38 16.22
CA GLY A 87 20.14 6.17 17.63
C GLY A 87 19.10 5.08 17.94
N LEU A 88 18.48 4.45 16.93
CA LEU A 88 17.62 3.29 17.10
C LEU A 88 18.27 2.07 16.44
N LYS A 89 18.58 1.02 17.21
CA LYS A 89 19.17 -0.21 16.68
C LYS A 89 18.12 -1.29 16.55
N GLU A 90 18.34 -2.24 15.63
CA GLU A 90 17.50 -3.43 15.50
C GLU A 90 17.37 -4.19 16.84
N THR A 91 18.48 -4.29 17.58
CA THR A 91 18.53 -4.92 18.91
C THR A 91 17.60 -4.28 19.95
N ASP A 92 17.21 -3.02 19.77
CA ASP A 92 16.28 -2.34 20.68
C ASP A 92 14.84 -2.83 20.45
N LEU A 93 14.46 -3.11 19.19
CA LEU A 93 13.16 -3.70 18.86
C LEU A 93 13.10 -5.21 19.12
N GLU A 94 14.24 -5.92 19.00
CA GLU A 94 14.36 -7.30 19.47
C GLU A 94 14.01 -7.40 20.96
N LYS A 95 14.65 -6.58 21.80
CA LYS A 95 14.38 -6.52 23.24
C LYS A 95 12.93 -6.15 23.55
N LEU A 96 12.36 -5.22 22.78
CA LEU A 96 10.94 -4.84 22.93
C LEU A 96 10.01 -6.02 22.63
N THR A 97 10.34 -6.83 21.62
CA THR A 97 9.58 -8.03 21.24
C THR A 97 9.66 -9.12 22.31
N GLU A 98 10.86 -9.37 22.83
CA GLU A 98 11.11 -10.34 23.93
C GLU A 98 10.40 -9.93 25.23
N ASN A 99 10.30 -8.63 25.50
CA ASN A 99 9.71 -8.08 26.72
C ASN A 99 8.33 -7.46 26.50
N GLN A 100 7.62 -7.85 25.44
CA GLN A 100 6.40 -7.16 25.01
C GLN A 100 5.34 -7.04 26.10
N ASN A 101 5.19 -8.06 26.96
CA ASN A 101 4.19 -8.09 28.04
C ASN A 101 4.35 -6.95 29.06
N ILE A 102 5.53 -6.33 29.14
CA ILE A 102 5.80 -5.18 30.02
C ILE A 102 5.28 -3.88 29.41
N TYR A 103 5.27 -3.79 28.08
CA TYR A 103 5.03 -2.56 27.33
C TYR A 103 3.69 -2.53 26.61
N THR A 104 3.01 -3.68 26.49
CA THR A 104 1.74 -3.83 25.78
C THR A 104 0.56 -3.89 26.74
N ILE A 105 -0.59 -3.40 26.27
CA ILE A 105 -1.88 -3.58 26.93
C ILE A 105 -2.59 -4.76 26.27
N ASN A 106 -3.22 -5.62 27.07
CA ASN A 106 -4.00 -6.74 26.56
C ASN A 106 -5.20 -6.24 25.74
N ILE A 107 -5.24 -6.61 24.46
CA ILE A 107 -6.32 -6.25 23.53
C ILE A 107 -7.73 -6.61 24.02
N LEU A 108 -7.85 -7.70 24.80
CA LEU A 108 -9.14 -8.15 25.32
C LEU A 108 -9.70 -7.23 26.41
N ASP A 109 -8.86 -6.40 27.01
CA ASP A 109 -9.25 -5.46 28.07
C ASP A 109 -9.64 -4.09 27.48
N ILE A 110 -9.57 -3.91 26.15
CA ILE A 110 -9.83 -2.64 25.46
C ILE A 110 -11.21 -2.64 24.78
N ASN A 111 -11.93 -1.53 24.91
CA ASN A 111 -13.13 -1.21 24.16
C ASN A 111 -13.21 0.29 23.82
N LYS A 112 -14.27 0.68 23.11
CA LYS A 112 -14.48 2.06 22.63
C LYS A 112 -14.65 3.09 23.75
N ASP A 113 -14.98 2.64 24.96
CA ASP A 113 -15.32 3.49 26.10
C ASP A 113 -14.14 3.67 27.07
N ASN A 114 -13.26 2.67 27.20
CA ASN A 114 -12.12 2.70 28.12
C ASN A 114 -10.76 3.03 27.48
N LEU A 115 -10.67 3.14 26.16
CA LEU A 115 -9.43 3.46 25.48
C LEU A 115 -9.11 4.95 25.57
N GLU A 116 -8.10 5.29 26.37
CA GLU A 116 -7.54 6.64 26.48
C GLU A 116 -6.28 6.74 25.60
N GLY A 117 -6.35 7.48 24.50
CA GLY A 117 -5.18 7.73 23.65
C GLY A 117 -4.86 6.62 22.64
N ILE A 118 -3.56 6.41 22.42
CA ILE A 118 -2.97 5.40 21.53
C ILE A 118 -2.22 4.36 22.38
N ALA A 119 -2.76 3.15 22.42
CA ALA A 119 -2.22 2.02 23.17
C ALA A 119 -1.43 1.08 22.25
N LEU A 120 -0.22 0.69 22.67
CA LEU A 120 0.51 -0.42 22.06
C LEU A 120 -0.06 -1.73 22.62
N VAL A 121 -0.52 -2.63 21.75
CA VAL A 121 -1.18 -3.89 22.17
C VAL A 121 -0.37 -5.13 21.84
N HIS A 122 0.53 -5.06 20.86
CA HIS A 122 1.36 -6.19 20.49
C HIS A 122 2.61 -5.76 19.74
N VAL A 123 3.68 -6.54 19.87
CA VAL A 123 4.94 -6.37 19.11
C VAL A 123 5.33 -7.74 18.57
N PHE A 124 5.60 -7.81 17.26
CA PHE A 124 5.91 -9.06 16.59
C PHE A 124 6.87 -8.84 15.41
N LYS A 125 7.49 -9.92 14.94
CA LYS A 125 8.39 -9.90 13.79
C LYS A 125 7.71 -10.55 12.58
N LEU A 126 7.72 -9.87 11.44
CA LEU A 126 7.34 -10.42 10.13
C LEU A 126 8.58 -10.48 9.25
N GLU A 127 9.08 -11.68 8.98
CA GLU A 127 10.31 -11.89 8.23
C GLU A 127 11.48 -11.06 8.80
N ASN A 128 11.91 -10.02 8.09
CA ASN A 128 13.00 -9.11 8.47
C ASN A 128 12.51 -7.75 9.01
N ARG A 129 11.24 -7.64 9.42
CA ARG A 129 10.63 -6.40 9.91
C ARG A 129 10.04 -6.58 11.30
N TYR A 130 10.13 -5.55 12.13
CA TYR A 130 9.44 -5.49 13.43
C TYR A 130 8.17 -4.68 13.30
N VAL A 131 7.08 -5.17 13.84
CA VAL A 131 5.75 -4.56 13.73
C VAL A 131 5.22 -4.26 15.12
N LEU A 132 4.86 -3.00 15.33
CA LEU A 132 4.15 -2.53 16.52
C LEU A 132 2.67 -2.36 16.15
N SER A 133 1.80 -3.08 16.86
CA SER A 133 0.35 -3.00 16.70
C SER A 133 -0.24 -2.06 17.74
N PHE A 134 -0.98 -1.06 17.27
CA PHE A 134 -1.60 -0.03 18.09
C PHE A 134 -3.12 -0.05 17.97
N LEU A 135 -3.78 0.29 19.07
CA LEU A 135 -5.20 0.64 19.10
C LEU A 135 -5.37 2.08 19.58
N ALA A 136 -6.20 2.85 18.89
CA ALA A 136 -6.48 4.24 19.22
C ALA A 136 -7.99 4.50 19.32
N LYS A 137 -8.40 5.50 20.11
CA LYS A 137 -9.80 5.92 20.12
C LYS A 137 -10.15 6.65 18.82
N GLY A 138 -11.07 6.12 18.02
CA GLY A 138 -11.59 6.77 16.82
C GLY A 138 -13.03 7.23 16.98
N GLN A 139 -13.47 8.12 16.09
CA GLN A 139 -14.86 8.53 15.98
C GLN A 139 -15.30 8.48 14.51
N ILE A 140 -16.45 7.87 14.24
CA ILE A 140 -17.07 7.85 12.92
C ILE A 140 -18.43 8.56 12.92
N SER A 141 -18.86 9.04 11.77
CA SER A 141 -20.20 9.56 11.55
C SER A 141 -21.11 8.49 10.93
N LYS A 142 -22.35 8.40 11.43
CA LYS A 142 -23.42 7.53 10.92
C LYS A 142 -24.61 8.38 10.53
N LYS A 143 -25.16 8.13 9.35
CA LYS A 143 -26.43 8.70 8.91
C LYS A 143 -27.56 7.80 9.42
N LYS A 144 -28.51 8.38 10.13
CA LYS A 144 -29.69 7.71 10.66
C LYS A 144 -30.94 8.37 10.12
N LEU A 145 -31.82 7.58 9.52
CA LEU A 145 -33.17 8.03 9.17
C LEU A 145 -33.99 8.13 10.45
N VAL A 146 -34.52 9.32 10.69
CA VAL A 146 -35.50 9.59 11.75
C VAL A 146 -36.90 9.28 11.19
N GLY A 147 -37.86 8.98 12.07
CA GLY A 147 -39.20 8.50 11.69
C GLY A 147 -40.04 9.46 10.84
N ASP A 148 -39.60 10.72 10.68
CA ASP A 148 -40.16 11.75 9.81
C ASP A 148 -39.54 11.78 8.40
N GLY A 149 -38.58 10.89 8.12
CA GLY A 149 -37.83 10.85 6.86
C GLY A 149 -36.56 11.73 6.86
N THR A 150 -36.28 12.46 7.94
CA THR A 150 -35.09 13.32 8.04
C THR A 150 -33.83 12.49 8.29
N ILE A 151 -32.72 12.81 7.63
CA ILE A 151 -31.42 12.18 7.89
C ILE A 151 -30.69 12.96 8.99
N LYS A 152 -30.51 12.35 10.15
CA LYS A 152 -29.67 12.86 11.24
C LYS A 152 -28.28 12.24 11.15
N VAL A 153 -27.24 13.06 11.32
CA VAL A 153 -25.86 12.58 11.47
C VAL A 153 -25.59 12.40 12.96
N GLU A 154 -25.25 11.19 13.37
CA GLU A 154 -24.83 10.83 14.73
C GLU A 154 -23.37 10.38 14.71
N THR A 155 -22.62 10.63 15.78
CA THR A 155 -21.24 10.18 15.92
C THR A 155 -21.15 8.97 16.83
N GLU A 156 -20.29 8.02 16.48
CA GLU A 156 -20.04 6.80 17.27
C GLU A 156 -18.54 6.63 17.52
N ASN A 157 -18.17 6.34 18.77
CA ASN A 157 -16.80 5.99 19.13
C ASN A 157 -16.45 4.58 18.68
N ILE A 158 -15.22 4.39 18.24
CA ILE A 158 -14.68 3.11 17.79
C ILE A 158 -13.27 2.90 18.34
N VAL A 159 -12.82 1.66 18.36
CA VAL A 159 -11.41 1.31 18.54
C VAL A 159 -10.78 1.26 17.16
N TYR A 160 -9.75 2.03 16.86
CA TYR A 160 -9.12 2.14 15.54
C TYR A 160 -7.75 1.44 15.54
N PRO A 161 -7.55 0.37 14.74
CA PRO A 161 -6.28 -0.32 14.64
C PRO A 161 -5.32 0.38 13.68
N ALA A 162 -4.03 0.37 14.03
CA ALA A 162 -2.94 0.83 13.19
C ALA A 162 -1.67 0.02 13.46
N PHE A 163 -0.78 -0.03 12.48
CA PHE A 163 0.51 -0.72 12.61
C PHE A 163 1.65 0.21 12.22
N VAL A 164 2.79 0.04 12.88
CA VAL A 164 4.04 0.69 12.50
C VAL A 164 5.11 -0.37 12.32
N GLU A 165 5.64 -0.49 11.12
CA GLU A 165 6.64 -1.47 10.72
C GLU A 165 8.01 -0.84 10.56
N PHE A 166 9.04 -1.57 10.98
CA PHE A 166 10.43 -1.17 10.91
C PHE A 166 11.19 -2.09 9.97
N ASP A 167 11.65 -1.53 8.85
CA ASP A 167 12.51 -2.21 7.88
C ASP A 167 13.91 -1.59 7.90
N PHE A 168 14.81 -2.23 8.66
CA PHE A 168 16.21 -1.80 8.76
C PHE A 168 17.00 -2.05 7.48
N ASN A 169 16.60 -3.01 6.64
CA ASN A 169 17.30 -3.33 5.40
C ASN A 169 17.12 -2.22 4.36
N ASN A 170 15.89 -1.72 4.24
CA ASN A 170 15.55 -0.66 3.28
C ASN A 170 15.64 0.76 3.87
N ASN A 171 15.92 0.87 5.18
CA ASN A 171 15.89 2.11 5.95
C ASN A 171 14.54 2.82 5.88
N ASN A 172 13.46 2.07 6.11
CA ASN A 172 12.10 2.59 6.06
C ASN A 172 11.34 2.32 7.36
N VAL A 173 10.39 3.22 7.65
CA VAL A 173 9.31 2.97 8.61
C VAL A 173 7.98 3.06 7.87
N ILE A 174 7.12 2.06 8.03
CA ILE A 174 5.83 1.97 7.32
C ILE A 174 4.71 2.12 8.34
N VAL A 175 3.83 3.10 8.17
CA VAL A 175 2.60 3.22 8.96
C VAL A 175 1.44 2.66 8.15
N VAL A 176 0.78 1.63 8.67
CA VAL A 176 -0.33 0.94 8.01
C VAL A 176 -1.64 1.34 8.68
N LEU A 177 -2.53 1.97 7.92
CA LEU A 177 -3.80 2.53 8.41
C LEU A 177 -4.99 1.95 7.64
N ASN A 178 -6.04 1.57 8.35
CA ASN A 178 -7.28 1.14 7.70
C ASN A 178 -8.10 2.38 7.27
N PRO A 179 -8.46 2.54 5.98
CA PRO A 179 -9.28 3.65 5.48
C PRO A 179 -10.74 3.49 5.90
N THR A 180 -11.00 3.73 7.18
CA THR A 180 -12.33 3.56 7.78
C THR A 180 -13.32 4.57 7.20
N ALA A 181 -14.42 4.07 6.66
CA ALA A 181 -15.47 4.91 6.09
C ALA A 181 -16.09 5.83 7.15
N ASN A 182 -16.37 7.08 6.74
CA ASN A 182 -16.98 8.12 7.59
C ASN A 182 -16.19 8.46 8.86
N LEU A 183 -14.88 8.19 8.87
CA LEU A 183 -13.99 8.57 9.97
C LEU A 183 -13.95 10.09 10.14
N VAL A 184 -14.16 10.54 11.37
CA VAL A 184 -14.13 11.95 11.76
C VAL A 184 -12.75 12.30 12.29
N HIS A 185 -12.25 11.50 13.25
CA HIS A 185 -10.91 11.66 13.81
C HIS A 185 -10.41 10.35 14.44
N VAL A 186 -9.10 10.27 14.66
CA VAL A 186 -8.42 9.24 15.47
C VAL A 186 -7.59 9.95 16.52
N ASN A 187 -7.84 9.65 17.79
CA ASN A 187 -7.20 10.27 18.94
C ASN A 187 -7.23 11.83 18.90
N GLY A 188 -8.38 12.40 18.50
CA GLY A 188 -8.54 13.85 18.30
C GLY A 188 -7.91 14.41 17.02
N ILE A 189 -7.14 13.62 16.27
CA ILE A 189 -6.53 14.04 15.00
C ILE A 189 -7.52 13.82 13.85
N GLN A 190 -7.91 14.92 13.21
CA GLN A 190 -8.81 14.91 12.05
C GLN A 190 -8.06 14.54 10.77
N LEU A 191 -8.82 14.04 9.79
CA LEU A 191 -8.33 13.89 8.43
C LEU A 191 -7.95 15.25 7.83
N GLY A 192 -6.94 15.26 6.96
CA GLY A 192 -6.61 16.41 6.14
C GLY A 192 -7.65 16.66 5.05
N LYS A 193 -7.39 17.65 4.19
CA LYS A 193 -8.25 17.96 3.05
C LYS A 193 -8.37 16.72 2.14
N TYR A 194 -9.54 16.54 1.52
CA TYR A 194 -9.83 15.42 0.62
C TYR A 194 -9.65 14.02 1.24
N ASN A 195 -9.95 13.88 2.54
CA ASN A 195 -9.78 12.64 3.31
C ASN A 195 -8.34 12.15 3.35
N ASP A 196 -7.38 13.07 3.47
CA ASP A 196 -5.97 12.74 3.64
C ASP A 196 -5.70 12.14 5.03
N PHE A 197 -5.20 10.91 5.06
CA PHE A 197 -4.87 10.17 6.29
C PHE A 197 -3.46 10.49 6.82
N SER A 198 -2.65 11.28 6.10
CA SER A 198 -1.28 11.64 6.50
C SER A 198 -1.18 12.20 7.93
N PRO A 199 -2.08 13.10 8.40
CA PRO A 199 -2.02 13.59 9.78
C PRO A 199 -2.17 12.50 10.83
N ILE A 200 -2.99 11.48 10.55
CA ILE A 200 -3.18 10.33 11.45
C ILE A 200 -1.92 9.46 11.43
N ALA A 201 -1.33 9.23 10.25
CA ALA A 201 -0.08 8.46 10.11
C ALA A 201 1.07 9.10 10.89
N ASP A 202 1.21 10.43 10.78
CA ASP A 202 2.23 11.20 11.50
C ASP A 202 2.06 11.12 13.02
N GLU A 203 0.82 11.06 13.53
CA GLU A 203 0.57 10.90 14.96
C GLU A 203 1.00 9.51 15.45
N PHE A 204 0.71 8.43 14.71
CA PHE A 204 1.21 7.08 15.06
C PHE A 204 2.74 7.00 14.99
N LEU A 205 3.36 7.66 14.02
CA LEU A 205 4.82 7.75 13.91
C LEU A 205 5.44 8.47 15.13
N LYS A 206 4.82 9.59 15.55
CA LYS A 206 5.22 10.36 16.72
C LYS A 206 5.03 9.58 18.02
N GLU A 207 3.91 8.88 18.19
CA GLU A 207 3.69 8.01 19.35
C GLU A 207 4.69 6.87 19.41
N THR A 208 5.06 6.33 18.25
CA THR A 208 6.07 5.29 18.19
C THR A 208 7.44 5.82 18.62
N ARG A 209 7.86 7.00 18.12
CA ARG A 209 9.11 7.63 18.54
C ARG A 209 9.22 7.86 20.05
N LYS A 210 8.11 8.20 20.72
CA LYS A 210 8.07 8.35 22.18
C LYS A 210 8.37 7.04 22.92
N ARG A 211 8.06 5.89 22.32
CA ARG A 211 8.17 4.56 22.94
C ARG A 211 9.51 3.89 22.66
N ILE A 212 10.02 4.00 21.43
CA ILE A 212 11.20 3.23 21.00
C ILE A 212 12.46 4.08 20.82
N GLY A 213 12.33 5.40 20.76
CA GLY A 213 13.45 6.30 20.46
C GLY A 213 13.28 7.05 19.14
N THR A 214 14.27 7.88 18.83
CA THR A 214 14.19 8.82 17.71
C THR A 214 14.84 8.24 16.46
N PHE A 215 14.24 8.51 15.31
CA PHE A 215 14.81 8.31 13.98
C PHE A 215 14.39 9.49 13.10
N TYR A 216 15.23 9.86 12.15
CA TYR A 216 15.00 11.03 11.30
C TYR A 216 14.27 10.64 10.03
N VAL A 217 13.21 11.36 9.65
CA VAL A 217 12.51 11.13 8.38
C VAL A 217 13.14 11.98 7.28
N LYS A 218 13.45 11.33 6.16
CA LYS A 218 13.98 11.95 4.94
C LYS A 218 12.88 11.98 3.88
N LYS A 219 12.82 13.05 3.09
CA LYS A 219 11.93 13.09 1.94
C LYS A 219 12.33 11.98 0.93
N PRO A 220 11.42 11.09 0.52
CA PRO A 220 11.73 9.95 -0.34
C PRO A 220 11.87 10.36 -1.82
N ARG A 221 12.92 11.11 -2.16
CA ARG A 221 13.15 11.64 -3.52
C ARG A 221 13.33 10.58 -4.61
N TRP A 222 13.62 9.34 -4.22
CA TRP A 222 13.89 8.24 -5.13
C TRP A 222 12.62 7.70 -5.80
N ILE A 223 11.43 7.95 -5.25
CA ILE A 223 10.20 7.31 -5.72
C ILE A 223 9.86 7.73 -7.15
N THR A 224 9.99 9.02 -7.50
CA THR A 224 9.70 9.51 -8.85
C THR A 224 10.58 8.81 -9.89
N TYR A 225 11.88 8.65 -9.59
CA TYR A 225 12.80 7.91 -10.45
C TYR A 225 12.49 6.41 -10.53
N ALA A 226 12.11 5.80 -9.40
CA ALA A 226 11.72 4.40 -9.37
C ALA A 226 10.44 4.15 -10.18
N LEU A 227 9.44 5.03 -10.06
CA LEU A 227 8.20 4.98 -10.84
C LEU A 227 8.47 5.18 -12.33
N HIS A 228 9.35 6.11 -12.69
CA HIS A 228 9.79 6.29 -14.08
C HIS A 228 10.48 5.03 -14.61
N SER A 229 11.46 4.50 -13.87
CA SER A 229 12.21 3.30 -14.28
C SER A 229 11.31 2.07 -14.42
N LEU A 230 10.35 1.93 -13.50
CA LEU A 230 9.37 0.84 -13.55
C LEU A 230 8.40 1.01 -14.72
N ALA A 231 7.95 2.24 -14.99
CA ALA A 231 7.18 2.54 -16.19
C ALA A 231 8.02 2.17 -17.43
N GLU A 232 9.27 2.57 -17.53
CA GLU A 232 10.12 2.17 -18.66
C GLU A 232 10.23 0.65 -18.80
N GLU A 233 10.56 -0.10 -17.74
CA GLU A 233 10.63 -1.57 -17.79
C GLU A 233 9.31 -2.20 -18.25
N ALA A 234 8.17 -1.75 -17.70
CA ALA A 234 6.86 -2.30 -18.02
C ALA A 234 6.38 -1.94 -19.45
N THR A 235 7.05 -1.00 -20.11
CA THR A 235 6.64 -0.44 -21.40
C THR A 235 7.65 -0.73 -22.51
N TYR A 236 8.83 -1.24 -22.14
CA TYR A 236 9.89 -1.59 -23.06
C TYR A 236 9.55 -2.87 -23.83
N HIS A 237 9.77 -2.85 -25.14
CA HIS A 237 9.48 -4.00 -26.01
C HIS A 237 10.41 -5.19 -25.79
N ASN A 238 11.49 -4.99 -25.01
CA ASN A 238 12.57 -5.94 -24.71
C ASN A 238 13.09 -6.71 -25.94
N ASN A 239 12.93 -6.13 -27.12
CA ASN A 239 13.30 -6.74 -28.39
C ASN A 239 14.58 -6.07 -28.92
N PRO A 240 15.74 -6.76 -28.90
CA PRO A 240 17.01 -6.20 -29.36
C PRO A 240 16.99 -5.75 -30.83
N GLU A 241 16.17 -6.36 -31.67
CA GLU A 241 16.05 -6.00 -33.09
C GLU A 241 15.34 -4.65 -33.26
N VAL A 242 14.27 -4.43 -32.49
CA VAL A 242 13.58 -3.13 -32.44
C VAL A 242 14.51 -2.06 -31.89
N GLU A 243 15.28 -2.38 -30.84
CA GLU A 243 16.21 -1.44 -30.22
C GLU A 243 17.32 -1.02 -31.18
N SER A 244 17.98 -2.00 -31.80
CA SER A 244 19.05 -1.75 -32.76
C SER A 244 18.59 -0.88 -33.92
N ARG A 245 17.41 -1.17 -34.49
CA ARG A 245 16.84 -0.39 -35.60
C ARG A 245 16.35 0.99 -35.17
N SER A 246 15.81 1.11 -33.96
CA SER A 246 15.43 2.40 -33.36
C SER A 246 16.66 3.31 -33.24
N ILE A 247 17.77 2.79 -32.70
CA ILE A 247 19.03 3.54 -32.55
C ILE A 247 19.60 3.93 -33.93
N GLN A 248 19.61 3.02 -34.89
CA GLN A 248 20.11 3.31 -36.25
C GLN A 248 19.30 4.39 -36.97
N ALA A 249 18.02 4.50 -36.67
CA ALA A 249 17.14 5.50 -37.28
C ALA A 249 17.16 6.86 -36.56
N GLN A 250 17.74 6.95 -35.37
CA GLN A 250 17.65 8.13 -34.52
C GLN A 250 18.21 9.38 -35.21
N GLU A 251 19.44 9.31 -35.73
CA GLU A 251 20.07 10.44 -36.44
C GLU A 251 19.27 10.85 -37.68
N ILE A 252 18.71 9.88 -38.42
CA ILE A 252 17.89 10.14 -39.61
C ILE A 252 16.60 10.87 -39.22
N ILE A 253 15.99 10.49 -38.10
CA ILE A 253 14.74 11.07 -37.59
C ILE A 253 14.98 12.49 -37.05
N GLU A 254 16.08 12.70 -36.32
CA GLU A 254 16.49 14.02 -35.84
C GLU A 254 16.77 14.98 -37.00
N ASP A 255 17.49 14.53 -38.03
CA ASP A 255 17.76 15.31 -39.24
C ASP A 255 16.48 15.64 -40.01
N PHE A 256 15.58 14.66 -40.15
CA PHE A 256 14.28 14.88 -40.80
C PHE A 256 13.41 15.89 -40.04
N ALA A 257 13.31 15.74 -38.72
CA ALA A 257 12.54 16.64 -37.86
C ALA A 257 13.07 18.07 -37.95
N ARG A 258 14.39 18.25 -37.88
CA ARG A 258 15.07 19.53 -38.02
C ARG A 258 14.78 20.17 -39.38
N GLN A 259 15.01 19.44 -40.48
CA GLN A 259 14.80 19.97 -41.83
C GLN A 259 13.34 20.37 -42.08
N LEU A 260 12.37 19.57 -41.61
CA LEU A 260 10.96 19.85 -41.82
C LEU A 260 10.51 21.09 -41.03
N LEU A 261 10.96 21.24 -39.79
CA LEU A 261 10.57 22.38 -38.94
C LEU A 261 11.29 23.67 -39.36
N GLU A 262 12.57 23.60 -39.75
CA GLU A 262 13.32 24.74 -40.28
C GLU A 262 12.70 25.27 -41.59
N GLN A 263 12.17 24.39 -42.46
CA GLN A 263 11.43 24.80 -43.67
C GLN A 263 10.13 25.56 -43.39
N ASN A 264 9.63 25.49 -42.16
CA ASN A 264 8.41 26.18 -41.71
C ASN A 264 8.74 27.30 -40.70
N ASP A 265 9.98 27.80 -40.69
CA ASP A 265 10.47 28.87 -39.82
C ASP A 265 10.40 28.54 -38.29
N ILE A 266 10.36 27.25 -37.94
CA ILE A 266 10.40 26.79 -36.53
C ILE A 266 11.83 26.38 -36.18
N THR A 267 12.50 27.21 -35.38
CA THR A 267 13.93 27.05 -35.02
C THR A 267 14.18 26.80 -33.53
N ASP A 268 13.13 26.71 -32.73
CA ASP A 268 13.24 26.39 -31.30
C ASP A 268 13.71 24.94 -31.13
N VAL A 269 14.88 24.78 -30.53
CA VAL A 269 15.53 23.48 -30.31
C VAL A 269 14.65 22.54 -29.50
N ALA A 270 13.93 23.04 -28.48
CA ALA A 270 13.07 22.21 -27.65
C ALA A 270 11.86 21.68 -28.43
N LEU A 271 11.32 22.47 -29.36
CA LEU A 271 10.24 22.02 -30.24
C LEU A 271 10.73 20.99 -31.27
N ILE A 272 11.94 21.17 -31.79
CA ILE A 272 12.57 20.21 -32.71
C ILE A 272 12.81 18.87 -32.01
N ASP A 273 13.40 18.89 -30.81
CA ASP A 273 13.69 17.67 -30.04
C ASP A 273 12.39 16.95 -29.64
N SER A 274 11.35 17.70 -29.25
CA SER A 274 10.03 17.14 -28.94
C SER A 274 9.42 16.45 -30.16
N PHE A 275 9.49 17.08 -31.33
CA PHE A 275 8.94 16.53 -32.56
C PHE A 275 9.72 15.29 -33.05
N ALA A 276 11.06 15.33 -32.99
CA ALA A 276 11.90 14.17 -33.28
C ALA A 276 11.57 12.98 -32.35
N ALA A 277 11.37 13.26 -31.06
CA ALA A 277 10.97 12.24 -30.09
C ALA A 277 9.60 11.61 -30.42
N GLU A 278 8.64 12.38 -30.95
CA GLU A 278 7.32 11.88 -31.39
C GLU A 278 7.42 10.97 -32.63
N ILE A 279 8.28 11.32 -33.58
CA ILE A 279 8.55 10.51 -34.77
C ILE A 279 9.27 9.21 -34.39
N GLN A 280 10.32 9.29 -33.58
CA GLN A 280 11.05 8.13 -33.05
C GLN A 280 10.09 7.14 -32.37
N SER A 281 9.19 7.71 -31.59
CA SER A 281 8.09 7.04 -30.94
C SER A 281 7.20 6.24 -31.90
N ALA A 282 6.76 6.87 -33.00
CA ALA A 282 5.87 6.26 -33.97
C ALA A 282 6.60 5.17 -34.74
N PHE A 283 7.88 5.40 -35.05
CA PHE A 283 8.76 4.43 -35.69
C PHE A 283 8.96 3.19 -34.82
N VAL A 284 9.22 3.35 -33.52
CA VAL A 284 9.33 2.23 -32.57
C VAL A 284 8.02 1.43 -32.51
N MET A 285 6.85 2.06 -32.55
CA MET A 285 5.57 1.34 -32.59
C MET A 285 5.42 0.48 -33.86
N ILE A 286 5.81 1.01 -35.03
CA ILE A 286 5.80 0.25 -36.29
C ILE A 286 6.77 -0.94 -36.21
N LEU A 287 7.96 -0.73 -35.65
CA LEU A 287 8.92 -1.81 -35.44
C LEU A 287 8.39 -2.87 -34.46
N GLN A 288 7.68 -2.48 -33.40
CA GLN A 288 7.05 -3.41 -32.47
C GLN A 288 5.96 -4.25 -33.13
N GLU A 289 5.14 -3.67 -34.02
CA GLU A 289 4.15 -4.43 -34.78
C GLU A 289 4.81 -5.46 -35.70
N GLN A 290 5.91 -5.08 -36.36
CA GLN A 290 6.60 -5.94 -37.31
C GLN A 290 7.42 -7.06 -36.65
N PHE A 291 8.18 -6.73 -35.60
CA PHE A 291 9.15 -7.63 -34.97
C PHE A 291 8.64 -8.27 -33.68
N GLN A 292 7.43 -7.92 -33.26
CA GLN A 292 6.76 -8.33 -32.03
C GLN A 292 7.49 -7.87 -30.76
N VAL A 293 6.71 -7.70 -29.70
CA VAL A 293 7.24 -7.42 -28.36
C VAL A 293 7.71 -8.73 -27.74
N ILE A 294 8.93 -8.76 -27.20
CA ILE A 294 9.34 -9.84 -26.31
C ILE A 294 8.79 -9.48 -24.93
N THR A 295 7.68 -10.10 -24.55
CA THR A 295 7.17 -9.95 -23.20
C THR A 295 8.17 -10.56 -22.23
N SER A 296 8.83 -9.74 -21.43
CA SER A 296 9.39 -10.23 -20.17
C SER A 296 8.25 -10.83 -19.35
N ASP A 297 8.52 -11.87 -18.56
CA ASP A 297 7.61 -12.39 -17.52
C ASP A 297 7.36 -11.36 -16.39
N SER A 298 7.45 -10.07 -16.70
CA SER A 298 7.17 -8.97 -15.79
C SER A 298 5.70 -9.03 -15.41
N SER A 299 5.46 -9.65 -14.27
CA SER A 299 4.23 -9.64 -13.46
C SER A 299 3.65 -8.25 -13.17
N ILE A 300 4.21 -7.17 -13.71
CA ILE A 300 3.92 -5.78 -13.33
C ILE A 300 3.46 -5.00 -14.57
N GLY A 301 2.24 -4.47 -14.50
CA GLY A 301 1.70 -3.48 -15.42
C GLY A 301 1.60 -2.10 -14.77
N VAL A 302 1.56 -1.05 -15.59
CA VAL A 302 1.51 0.35 -15.12
C VAL A 302 0.33 1.06 -15.79
N PHE A 303 -0.41 1.87 -15.02
CA PHE A 303 -1.50 2.71 -15.53
C PHE A 303 -1.43 4.14 -14.95
N LEU A 304 -1.85 5.12 -15.75
CA LEU A 304 -1.98 6.52 -15.30
C LEU A 304 -3.45 6.83 -15.02
N GLN A 305 -3.75 7.41 -13.86
CA GLN A 305 -5.09 7.87 -13.51
C GLN A 305 -5.14 9.41 -13.53
N LYS A 306 -5.76 10.01 -14.55
CA LYS A 306 -6.07 11.45 -14.55
C LYS A 306 -7.23 11.75 -13.60
N THR A 307 -7.14 12.90 -12.93
CA THR A 307 -8.03 13.36 -11.85
C THR A 307 -9.33 14.02 -12.33
N ASP A 308 -9.70 13.89 -13.60
CA ASP A 308 -11.02 14.29 -14.09
C ASP A 308 -11.94 13.07 -14.22
N GLN A 309 -13.23 13.29 -13.95
CA GLN A 309 -14.28 12.29 -13.65
C GLN A 309 -14.59 11.25 -14.75
N ALA A 310 -13.78 11.19 -15.81
CA ALA A 310 -13.78 10.11 -16.79
C ALA A 310 -12.59 9.19 -16.51
N ARG A 311 -12.83 8.07 -15.84
CA ARG A 311 -11.86 6.98 -15.70
C ARG A 311 -11.31 6.63 -17.10
N THR A 312 -10.09 7.03 -17.41
CA THR A 312 -9.31 6.30 -18.41
C THR A 312 -8.61 5.19 -17.64
N THR A 313 -9.33 4.11 -17.36
CA THR A 313 -8.67 2.86 -17.00
C THR A 313 -7.94 2.42 -18.26
N ILE A 314 -6.61 2.51 -18.28
CA ILE A 314 -5.86 1.72 -19.25
C ILE A 314 -5.77 0.35 -18.62
N GLU A 315 -6.78 -0.45 -18.91
CA GLU A 315 -6.72 -1.88 -18.67
C GLU A 315 -5.57 -2.43 -19.51
N LEU A 316 -4.45 -2.78 -18.85
CA LEU A 316 -3.65 -3.92 -19.26
C LEU A 316 -4.47 -5.20 -18.99
N GLU A 317 -5.67 -5.28 -19.59
CA GLU A 317 -6.39 -6.53 -19.69
C GLU A 317 -5.66 -7.40 -20.71
N GLY A 318 -4.68 -8.15 -20.19
CA GLY A 318 -4.16 -9.32 -20.87
C GLY A 318 -5.27 -10.37 -21.00
N LYS A 319 -6.12 -10.19 -22.01
CA LYS A 319 -6.93 -11.20 -22.73
C LYS A 319 -7.19 -10.71 -24.16
N GLY A 320 -6.14 -10.38 -24.90
CA GLY A 320 -6.21 -10.03 -26.32
C GLY A 320 -4.86 -9.57 -26.83
N GLN A 321 -4.19 -10.40 -27.64
CA GLN A 321 -2.78 -10.23 -27.98
C GLN A 321 -2.43 -9.00 -28.84
N ASN A 322 -3.38 -8.25 -29.40
CA ASN A 322 -3.05 -7.39 -30.56
C ASN A 322 -3.49 -5.91 -30.50
N LEU A 323 -4.00 -5.36 -29.38
CA LEU A 323 -4.53 -3.97 -29.39
C LEU A 323 -4.00 -3.02 -28.30
N ASN A 324 -3.07 -3.44 -27.43
CA ASN A 324 -2.67 -2.65 -26.25
C ASN A 324 -1.20 -2.15 -26.23
N ILE A 325 -0.48 -2.25 -27.36
CA ILE A 325 1.00 -2.12 -27.38
C ILE A 325 1.51 -0.66 -27.30
N GLY A 326 0.69 0.35 -27.62
CA GLY A 326 1.11 1.77 -27.57
C GLY A 326 0.86 2.49 -26.24
N THR A 327 0.01 1.95 -25.38
CA THR A 327 -0.49 2.69 -24.20
C THR A 327 0.50 2.76 -23.04
N PRO A 328 1.25 1.68 -22.73
CA PRO A 328 2.35 1.74 -21.78
C PRO A 328 3.42 2.76 -22.23
N GLY A 329 3.84 2.74 -23.50
CA GLY A 329 4.82 3.69 -24.04
C GLY A 329 4.38 5.16 -23.95
N ARG A 330 3.07 5.44 -24.08
CA ARG A 330 2.48 6.76 -23.84
C ARG A 330 2.56 7.18 -22.37
N ILE A 331 2.36 6.25 -21.42
CA ILE A 331 2.52 6.52 -19.99
C ILE A 331 3.99 6.84 -19.69
N ALA A 332 4.95 6.03 -20.16
CA ALA A 332 6.38 6.31 -19.97
C ALA A 332 6.78 7.67 -20.57
N ARG A 333 6.28 8.04 -21.75
CA ARG A 333 6.52 9.37 -22.34
C ARG A 333 5.91 10.50 -21.53
N GLN A 334 4.68 10.33 -21.05
CA GLN A 334 4.07 11.32 -20.18
C GLN A 334 4.86 11.42 -18.85
N CYS A 335 5.44 10.33 -18.36
CA CYS A 335 6.37 10.34 -17.21
C CYS A 335 7.70 11.06 -17.51
N ARG A 336 8.17 11.06 -18.76
CA ARG A 336 9.38 11.81 -19.18
C ARG A 336 9.10 13.32 -19.30
N GLN A 337 7.90 13.67 -19.76
CA GLN A 337 7.50 15.06 -20.01
C GLN A 337 7.02 15.77 -18.73
N ASP A 338 6.33 15.06 -17.82
CA ASP A 338 6.01 15.56 -16.48
C ASP A 338 7.15 15.26 -15.51
N SER A 339 7.97 16.26 -15.19
CA SER A 339 8.97 16.19 -14.10
C SER A 339 8.35 15.94 -12.71
N ASP A 340 7.02 15.94 -12.64
CA ASP A 340 6.19 15.97 -11.44
C ASP A 340 5.23 14.76 -11.38
N LEU A 341 5.69 13.56 -11.78
CA LEU A 341 4.89 12.35 -11.66
C LEU A 341 4.65 11.99 -10.18
N LYS A 342 3.60 12.58 -9.60
CA LYS A 342 3.22 12.43 -8.20
C LYS A 342 2.37 11.19 -7.97
N ILE A 343 1.81 10.58 -9.01
CA ILE A 343 0.88 9.45 -8.89
C ILE A 343 1.09 8.44 -10.03
N LEU A 344 1.29 7.17 -9.68
CA LEU A 344 1.31 6.05 -10.64
C LEU A 344 0.44 4.90 -10.15
N GLY A 345 -0.31 4.28 -11.06
CA GLY A 345 -1.01 3.04 -10.83
C GLY A 345 -0.14 1.85 -11.21
N ILE A 346 -0.11 0.81 -10.36
CA ILE A 346 0.59 -0.45 -10.63
C ILE A 346 -0.40 -1.60 -10.56
N ASP A 347 -0.37 -2.47 -11.57
CA ASP A 347 -1.04 -3.77 -11.59
C ASP A 347 -0.01 -4.87 -11.39
N ILE A 348 -0.23 -5.77 -10.43
CA ILE A 348 0.66 -6.90 -10.16
C ILE A 348 -0.11 -8.21 -10.30
N LYS A 349 0.47 -9.15 -11.03
CA LYS A 349 0.04 -10.55 -11.08
C LYS A 349 0.95 -11.40 -10.20
N MET A 350 0.41 -11.93 -9.12
CA MET A 350 1.14 -12.82 -8.20
C MET A 350 1.32 -14.22 -8.83
N PRO A 351 2.27 -15.04 -8.33
CA PRO A 351 2.53 -16.40 -8.84
C PRO A 351 1.33 -17.35 -8.77
N ASP A 352 0.38 -17.07 -7.89
CA ASP A 352 -0.89 -17.79 -7.73
C ASP A 352 -1.99 -17.30 -8.70
N GLU A 353 -1.61 -16.53 -9.72
CA GLU A 353 -2.47 -15.93 -10.76
C GLU A 353 -3.39 -14.80 -10.26
N ASN A 354 -3.37 -14.44 -8.98
CA ASN A 354 -4.17 -13.34 -8.45
C ASN A 354 -3.63 -11.99 -8.91
N ARG A 355 -4.53 -11.07 -9.28
CA ARG A 355 -4.21 -9.72 -9.74
C ARG A 355 -4.55 -8.68 -8.67
N TYR A 356 -3.59 -7.81 -8.40
CA TYR A 356 -3.71 -6.71 -7.43
C TYR A 356 -3.42 -5.39 -8.10
N ARG A 357 -4.14 -4.35 -7.68
CA ARG A 357 -4.02 -3.00 -8.22
C ARG A 357 -3.70 -2.03 -7.09
N PHE A 358 -2.62 -1.27 -7.27
CA PHE A 358 -2.13 -0.29 -6.32
C PHE A 358 -2.08 1.09 -6.95
N LYS A 359 -2.29 2.10 -6.12
CA LYS A 359 -2.02 3.50 -6.42
C LYS A 359 -0.87 3.95 -5.54
N ILE A 360 0.17 4.52 -6.14
CA ILE A 360 1.33 5.06 -5.45
C ILE A 360 1.30 6.57 -5.59
N GLU A 361 1.42 7.28 -4.48
CA GLU A 361 1.44 8.74 -4.43
C GLU A 361 2.72 9.22 -3.74
N ASP A 362 3.41 10.21 -4.33
CA ASP A 362 4.51 10.93 -3.69
C ASP A 362 3.93 12.00 -2.77
N GLY A 363 4.02 11.76 -1.47
CA GLY A 363 3.63 12.69 -0.42
C GLY A 363 4.73 13.69 -0.11
N LYS A 364 4.49 14.53 0.90
CA LYS A 364 5.49 15.52 1.33
C LYS A 364 6.71 14.85 1.97
N ASP A 365 6.45 13.97 2.93
CA ASP A 365 7.45 13.33 3.80
C ASP A 365 7.36 11.79 3.75
N HIS A 366 6.47 11.23 2.92
CA HIS A 366 6.22 9.80 2.78
C HIS A 366 5.82 9.43 1.35
N ILE A 367 5.95 8.16 1.00
CA ILE A 367 5.28 7.54 -0.15
C ILE A 367 4.00 6.91 0.35
N LEU A 368 2.92 7.00 -0.40
CA LEU A 368 1.65 6.40 -0.04
C LEU A 368 1.25 5.33 -1.05
N ILE A 369 1.15 4.09 -0.60
CA ILE A 369 0.64 2.96 -1.39
C ILE A 369 -0.78 2.65 -0.93
N ARG A 370 -1.73 2.67 -1.87
CA ARG A 370 -3.16 2.38 -1.64
C ARG A 370 -3.62 1.24 -2.53
N PRO A 371 -4.14 0.14 -1.98
CA PRO A 371 -4.88 -0.86 -2.75
C PRO A 371 -6.21 -0.29 -3.24
N ASN A 372 -6.70 -0.77 -4.38
CA ASN A 372 -7.89 -0.22 -5.05
C ASN A 372 -9.24 -0.82 -4.59
N ASN A 373 -9.35 -1.29 -3.33
CA ASN A 373 -10.53 -1.86 -2.65
C ASN A 373 -10.66 -3.39 -2.51
N ASN A 374 -9.61 -4.16 -2.77
CA ASN A 374 -9.62 -5.60 -2.45
C ASN A 374 -8.87 -5.88 -1.14
N PHE A 375 -9.26 -6.98 -0.47
CA PHE A 375 -8.41 -7.57 0.56
C PHE A 375 -7.05 -7.87 -0.04
N THR A 376 -6.02 -7.24 0.53
CA THR A 376 -4.64 -7.41 0.11
C THR A 376 -3.86 -7.98 1.27
N GLU A 377 -3.23 -9.12 1.04
CA GLU A 377 -2.28 -9.72 1.96
C GLU A 377 -1.05 -8.80 2.09
N GLU A 378 -0.53 -8.61 3.30
CA GLU A 378 0.62 -7.74 3.57
C GLU A 378 1.84 -8.12 2.70
N GLU A 379 2.06 -9.42 2.49
CA GLU A 379 3.10 -9.96 1.60
C GLU A 379 3.04 -9.39 0.17
N VAL A 380 1.84 -9.09 -0.34
CA VAL A 380 1.67 -8.52 -1.69
C VAL A 380 2.14 -7.07 -1.72
N VAL A 381 1.84 -6.29 -0.68
CA VAL A 381 2.31 -4.89 -0.60
C VAL A 381 3.83 -4.85 -0.50
N GLN A 382 4.41 -5.81 0.22
CA GLN A 382 5.86 -5.95 0.35
C GLN A 382 6.53 -6.38 -0.94
N TYR A 383 5.86 -7.23 -1.71
CA TYR A 383 6.30 -7.52 -3.07
C TYR A 383 6.36 -6.25 -3.92
N VAL A 384 5.33 -5.37 -3.87
CA VAL A 384 5.32 -4.06 -4.55
C VAL A 384 6.51 -3.21 -4.10
N LEU A 385 6.71 -3.06 -2.79
CA LEU A 385 7.79 -2.25 -2.23
C LEU A 385 9.17 -2.78 -2.62
N SER A 386 9.38 -4.10 -2.56
CA SER A 386 10.64 -4.72 -2.97
C SER A 386 10.99 -4.42 -4.43
N LYS A 387 9.98 -4.37 -5.31
CA LYS A 387 10.15 -4.05 -6.72
C LYS A 387 10.53 -2.58 -6.91
N LEU A 388 9.85 -1.66 -6.23
CA LEU A 388 10.20 -0.25 -6.24
C LEU A 388 11.62 -0.01 -5.70
N HIS A 389 12.01 -0.71 -4.64
CA HIS A 389 13.36 -0.60 -4.07
C HIS A 389 14.47 -1.07 -5.00
N LYS A 390 14.22 -2.04 -5.89
CA LYS A 390 15.21 -2.41 -6.92
C LYS A 390 15.57 -1.22 -7.82
N HIS A 391 14.64 -0.32 -8.07
CA HIS A 391 14.88 0.89 -8.85
C HIS A 391 15.44 2.06 -8.01
N LYS A 392 15.32 2.03 -6.67
CA LYS A 392 15.98 2.98 -5.75
C LYS A 392 17.51 2.92 -5.90
N ALA A 393 18.07 1.71 -5.98
CA ALA A 393 19.52 1.50 -6.10
C ALA A 393 20.10 2.08 -7.39
N THR A 394 19.38 1.95 -8.50
CA THR A 394 19.76 2.51 -9.81
C THR A 394 19.67 4.04 -9.82
N ALA A 395 18.72 4.62 -9.08
CA ALA A 395 18.55 6.07 -8.97
C ALA A 395 19.63 6.77 -8.13
N LEU A 396 20.27 6.08 -7.18
CA LEU A 396 21.34 6.63 -6.34
C LEU A 396 22.73 6.63 -7.02
N LEU A 397 22.86 5.97 -8.18
CA LEU A 397 24.09 5.87 -8.97
C LEU A 397 24.17 6.88 -10.13
N LYS A 398 23.09 7.65 -10.36
CA LYS A 398 23.03 8.78 -11.28
C LYS A 398 22.95 10.07 -10.48
#